data_AF-A0A817VJQ1-F1
#
_entry.id   AF-A0A817VJQ1-F1
#
_cell.length_a   1.000
_cell.length_b   1.000
_cell.length_c   1.000
_cell.angle_alpha   90.00
_cell.angle_beta   90.00
_cell.angle_gamma   90.00
#
_symmetry.space_group_name_H-M   'P 1'
#
loop_
_entity.id
_entity.type
_entity.pdbx_description
1 polymer ?
#
loop_
_entity_poly.entity_id
_entity_poly.type
_entity_poly.pdbx_seq_one_letter_code
_entity_poly.pdbx_strand_id
1 'polypeptide(L)'
;MLQIKQYSAFSTRQPEQQYVPLKQVSVEAYIKTFAADVTIKQIFRNDETTPIEAVYCFPIEEQAAIYSFVARIDDREIVAQLKEKKEAQRAYNDALQQGHGAYLLEQDEKSQDNFIISVGALPAGKECHISISYVSELDLIQNGSRIRLVVPTTIAPRYNPNKGSISLPAGTPSKYIQTAPYTIEFRCRVEKTNISRV
;
A
#
# COMPACT_ATOMS: atom_id res chain seq x y z
N MET A 1 3.81 -2.30 0.58
CA MET A 1 4.74 -3.19 1.29
C MET A 1 3.98 -4.41 1.74
N LEU A 2 4.53 -5.62 1.59
CA LEU A 2 3.89 -6.87 2.02
C LEU A 2 4.60 -7.44 3.26
N GLN A 3 3.84 -7.76 4.30
CA GLN A 3 4.31 -8.19 5.62
C GLN A 3 3.72 -9.56 5.97
N ILE A 4 4.48 -10.37 6.71
CA ILE A 4 3.96 -11.61 7.31
C ILE A 4 3.07 -11.26 8.51
N LYS A 5 1.82 -11.73 8.51
CA LYS A 5 0.85 -11.57 9.60
C LYS A 5 1.28 -12.44 10.78
N GLN A 6 1.56 -11.82 11.92
CA GLN A 6 1.92 -12.52 13.14
C GLN A 6 0.65 -12.86 13.94
N TYR A 7 0.49 -14.11 14.35
CA TYR A 7 -0.47 -14.49 15.39
C TYR A 7 0.20 -14.38 16.75
N SER A 8 -0.24 -13.43 17.59
CA SER A 8 0.22 -13.32 18.97
C SER A 8 -0.45 -14.37 19.85
N ALA A 9 0.06 -15.59 19.82
CA ALA A 9 -0.20 -16.57 20.87
C ALA A 9 1.04 -17.46 21.02
N PHE A 10 1.81 -17.22 22.09
CA PHE A 10 2.89 -18.09 22.60
C PHE A 10 4.25 -18.09 21.90
N SER A 11 4.88 -16.93 21.66
CA SER A 11 6.34 -16.89 21.44
C SER A 11 7.00 -15.78 22.26
N THR A 12 7.92 -16.18 23.15
CA THR A 12 8.72 -15.31 24.03
C THR A 12 9.90 -14.66 23.29
N ARG A 13 9.92 -14.69 21.95
CA ARG A 13 10.90 -13.99 21.12
C ARG A 13 10.25 -12.72 20.56
N GLN A 14 10.94 -11.58 20.65
CA GLN A 14 10.53 -10.36 19.97
C GLN A 14 10.19 -10.71 18.51
N PRO A 15 9.01 -10.33 17.97
CA PRO A 15 8.69 -10.66 16.60
C PRO A 15 9.58 -9.81 15.69
N GLU A 16 10.66 -10.40 15.14
CA GLU A 16 11.26 -9.88 13.92
C GLU A 16 10.19 -9.97 12.84
N GLN A 17 9.53 -8.84 12.57
CA GLN A 17 8.49 -8.76 11.56
C GLN A 17 9.15 -8.98 10.19
N GLN A 18 9.00 -10.21 9.67
CA GLN A 18 9.65 -10.66 8.45
C GLN A 18 8.86 -10.13 7.24
N TYR A 19 9.55 -9.36 6.40
CA TYR A 19 8.98 -8.81 5.17
C TYR A 19 9.00 -9.86 4.06
N VAL A 20 8.01 -9.80 3.17
CA VAL A 20 8.06 -10.59 1.94
C VAL A 20 8.92 -9.83 0.93
N PRO A 21 10.00 -10.43 0.40
CA PRO A 21 10.86 -9.76 -0.58
C PRO A 21 10.11 -9.25 -1.80
N LEU A 22 10.22 -7.95 -2.04
CA LEU A 22 9.78 -7.30 -3.28
C LEU A 22 10.78 -7.62 -4.38
N LYS A 23 10.30 -8.10 -5.53
CA LYS A 23 11.11 -8.51 -6.69
C LYS A 23 11.02 -7.54 -7.85
N GLN A 24 9.85 -6.92 -8.05
CA GLN A 24 9.63 -5.97 -9.14
C GLN A 24 8.62 -4.90 -8.75
N VAL A 25 8.85 -3.68 -9.25
CA VAL A 25 7.91 -2.55 -9.18
C VAL A 25 7.76 -1.96 -10.59
N SER A 26 6.52 -1.71 -10.99
CA SER A 26 6.20 -0.91 -12.17
C SER A 26 5.24 0.20 -11.78
N VAL A 27 5.54 1.43 -12.16
CA VAL A 27 4.70 2.60 -11.93
C VAL A 27 4.32 3.17 -13.27
N GLU A 28 3.02 3.30 -13.51
CA GLU A 28 2.43 3.98 -14.66
C GLU A 28 1.67 5.19 -14.15
N ALA A 29 2.09 6.39 -14.55
CA ALA A 29 1.44 7.64 -14.18
C ALA A 29 0.95 8.38 -15.44
N TYR A 30 -0.27 8.85 -15.39
CA TYR A 30 -0.86 9.72 -16.40
C TYR A 30 -1.27 11.03 -15.74
N ILE A 31 -0.60 12.11 -16.12
CA ILE A 31 -0.82 13.44 -15.58
C ILE A 31 -1.66 14.23 -16.57
N LYS A 32 -2.78 14.79 -16.09
CA LYS A 32 -3.63 15.72 -16.83
C LYS A 32 -3.85 16.98 -16.01
N THR A 33 -3.33 18.10 -16.50
CA THR A 33 -3.40 19.40 -15.82
C THR A 33 -2.79 19.36 -14.41
N PHE A 34 -3.58 19.26 -13.34
CA PHE A 34 -3.15 19.21 -11.94
C PHE A 34 -3.58 17.93 -11.23
N ALA A 35 -3.96 16.89 -11.98
CA ALA A 35 -4.30 15.58 -11.44
C ALA A 35 -3.40 14.50 -12.05
N ALA A 36 -3.09 13.48 -11.26
CA ALA A 36 -2.42 12.26 -11.70
C ALA A 36 -3.32 11.05 -11.49
N ASP A 37 -3.41 10.20 -12.50
CA ASP A 37 -3.88 8.82 -12.39
C ASP A 37 -2.65 7.92 -12.34
N VAL A 38 -2.50 7.15 -11.26
CA VAL A 38 -1.31 6.36 -10.99
C VAL A 38 -1.70 4.91 -10.76
N THR A 39 -1.09 4.01 -11.51
CA THR A 39 -1.14 2.56 -11.31
C THR A 39 0.22 2.04 -10.89
N ILE A 40 0.28 1.36 -9.74
CA ILE A 40 1.48 0.70 -9.24
C ILE A 40 1.25 -0.81 -9.26
N LYS A 41 2.18 -1.53 -9.88
CA LYS A 41 2.24 -2.99 -9.89
C LYS A 41 3.47 -3.45 -9.13
N GLN A 42 3.29 -4.39 -8.20
CA GLN A 42 4.35 -4.92 -7.35
C GLN A 42 4.31 -6.44 -7.35
N ILE A 43 5.48 -7.08 -7.44
CA ILE A 43 5.62 -8.53 -7.35
C ILE A 43 6.41 -8.86 -6.09
N PHE A 44 5.77 -9.58 -5.18
CA PHE A 44 6.40 -10.11 -3.97
C PHE A 44 6.58 -11.61 -4.11
N ARG A 45 7.64 -12.18 -3.56
CA ARG A 45 7.84 -13.63 -3.54
C ARG A 45 8.07 -14.11 -2.12
N ASN A 46 7.34 -15.15 -1.73
CA ASN A 46 7.62 -15.85 -0.49
C ASN A 46 8.86 -16.75 -0.70
N ASP A 47 10.02 -16.28 -0.23
CA ASP A 47 11.27 -17.05 -0.28
C ASP A 47 11.39 -18.04 0.90
N GLU A 48 10.42 -18.08 1.82
CA GLU A 48 10.38 -19.05 2.91
C GLU A 48 10.06 -20.47 2.40
N THR A 49 10.41 -21.47 3.21
CA THR A 49 10.12 -22.88 2.95
C THR A 49 8.69 -23.27 3.35
N THR A 50 7.95 -22.38 4.00
CA THR A 50 6.59 -22.61 4.49
C THR A 50 5.61 -21.55 3.96
N PRO A 51 4.31 -21.88 3.85
CA PRO A 51 3.28 -20.88 3.58
C PRO A 51 3.24 -19.80 4.67
N ILE A 52 3.04 -18.55 4.25
CA ILE A 52 2.93 -17.40 5.16
C ILE A 52 1.56 -16.74 4.99
N GLU A 53 1.01 -16.20 6.07
CA GLU A 53 -0.15 -15.31 5.98
C GLU A 53 0.36 -13.89 5.70
N ALA A 54 -0.14 -13.21 4.67
CA ALA A 54 0.40 -11.94 4.22
C ALA A 54 -0.60 -10.77 4.33
N VAL A 55 -0.10 -9.60 4.75
CA VAL A 55 -0.83 -8.33 4.84
C VAL A 55 -0.09 -7.29 4.01
N TYR A 56 -0.81 -6.61 3.13
CA TYR A 56 -0.31 -5.52 2.31
C TYR A 56 -0.65 -4.17 2.94
N CYS A 57 0.34 -3.29 3.02
CA CYS A 57 0.20 -1.93 3.53
C CYS A 57 0.69 -0.95 2.46
N PHE A 58 -0.12 0.04 2.09
CA PHE A 58 0.22 1.09 1.14
C PHE A 58 -0.10 2.48 1.73
N PRO A 59 0.86 3.41 1.76
CA PRO A 59 0.59 4.75 2.25
C PRO A 59 -0.17 5.55 1.18
N ILE A 60 -1.31 6.12 1.55
CA ILE A 60 -2.11 7.03 0.73
C ILE A 60 -1.83 8.46 1.21
N GLU A 61 -1.60 9.35 0.26
CA GLU A 61 -1.52 10.80 0.54
C GLU A 61 -2.92 11.38 0.78
N GLU A 62 -3.03 12.44 1.59
CA GLU A 62 -4.32 13.06 1.95
C GLU A 62 -5.16 13.47 0.72
N GLN A 63 -4.49 13.88 -0.36
CA GLN A 63 -5.12 14.31 -1.62
C GLN A 63 -5.35 13.18 -2.63
N ALA A 64 -5.13 11.91 -2.23
CA ALA A 64 -5.23 10.76 -3.11
C ALA A 64 -6.43 9.86 -2.75
N ALA A 65 -7.06 9.30 -3.79
CA ALA A 65 -8.16 8.36 -3.67
C ALA A 65 -7.86 7.07 -4.45
N ILE A 66 -7.74 5.95 -3.74
CA ILE A 66 -7.66 4.62 -4.35
C ILE A 66 -9.03 4.27 -4.93
N TYR A 67 -9.04 3.83 -6.19
CA TYR A 67 -10.26 3.35 -6.86
C TYR A 67 -10.12 1.91 -7.38
N SER A 68 -8.92 1.32 -7.35
CA SER A 68 -8.72 -0.08 -7.70
C SER A 68 -7.61 -0.72 -6.88
N PHE A 69 -7.89 -1.93 -6.37
CA PHE A 69 -6.86 -2.80 -5.82
C PHE A 69 -7.15 -4.25 -6.21
N VAL A 70 -6.12 -4.94 -6.69
CA VAL A 70 -6.15 -6.36 -7.06
C VAL A 70 -4.89 -7.04 -6.54
N ALA A 71 -5.03 -8.15 -5.83
CA ALA A 71 -3.92 -9.05 -5.50
C ALA A 71 -4.15 -10.43 -6.12
N ARG A 72 -3.13 -10.99 -6.76
CA ARG A 72 -3.17 -12.32 -7.39
C ARG A 72 -2.10 -13.22 -6.82
N ILE A 73 -2.47 -14.42 -6.43
CA ILE A 73 -1.58 -15.49 -5.99
C ILE A 73 -2.03 -16.77 -6.70
N ASP A 74 -1.18 -17.32 -7.58
CA ASP A 74 -1.55 -18.43 -8.46
C ASP A 74 -2.91 -18.15 -9.17
N ASP A 75 -3.91 -19.02 -9.00
CA ASP A 75 -5.26 -18.88 -9.59
C ASP A 75 -6.23 -18.05 -8.73
N ARG A 76 -5.79 -17.58 -7.55
CA ARG A 76 -6.62 -16.79 -6.63
C ARG A 76 -6.46 -15.31 -6.93
N GLU A 77 -7.57 -14.63 -7.20
CA GLU A 77 -7.65 -13.18 -7.33
C GLU A 77 -8.45 -12.58 -6.17
N ILE A 78 -7.91 -11.54 -5.55
CA ILE A 78 -8.54 -10.75 -4.50
C ILE A 78 -8.76 -9.35 -5.07
N VAL A 79 -10.01 -9.00 -5.32
CA VAL A 79 -10.41 -7.67 -5.79
C VAL A 79 -11.01 -6.89 -4.62
N ALA A 80 -10.45 -5.72 -4.33
CA ALA A 80 -11.01 -4.88 -3.27
C ALA A 80 -12.32 -4.23 -3.73
N GLN A 81 -13.37 -4.38 -2.92
CA GLN A 81 -14.56 -3.56 -3.04
C GLN A 81 -14.35 -2.28 -2.22
N LEU A 82 -14.04 -1.20 -2.93
CA LEU A 82 -13.79 0.11 -2.31
C LEU A 82 -15.14 0.82 -2.12
N LYS A 83 -15.42 1.19 -0.87
CA LYS A 83 -16.65 1.88 -0.46
C LYS A 83 -16.29 3.15 0.29
N GLU A 84 -17.24 4.09 0.35
CA GLU A 84 -17.09 5.29 1.20
C GLU A 84 -16.82 4.84 2.64
N LYS A 85 -15.95 5.53 3.37
CA LYS A 85 -15.50 5.16 4.73
C LYS A 85 -16.65 4.72 5.66
N LYS A 86 -17.75 5.49 5.70
CA LYS A 86 -18.92 5.18 6.55
C LYS A 86 -19.70 3.96 6.09
N GLU A 87 -19.71 3.67 4.79
CA GLU A 87 -20.37 2.51 4.22
C GLU A 87 -19.49 1.26 4.40
N ALA A 88 -18.17 1.38 4.16
CA ALA A 88 -17.19 0.35 4.41
C ALA A 88 -17.23 -0.13 5.87
N GLN A 89 -17.27 0.82 6.82
CA GLN A 89 -17.37 0.49 8.25
C GLN A 89 -18.64 -0.26 8.61
N ARG A 90 -19.78 0.12 8.01
CA ARG A 90 -21.07 -0.56 8.24
C ARG A 90 -21.03 -1.97 7.67
N ALA A 91 -20.62 -2.11 6.41
CA ALA A 91 -20.50 -3.42 5.74
C ALA A 91 -19.54 -4.37 6.50
N TYR A 92 -18.45 -3.84 7.06
CA TYR A 92 -17.53 -4.61 7.91
C TYR A 92 -18.21 -5.12 9.19
N ASN A 93 -18.87 -4.22 9.94
CA ASN A 93 -19.54 -4.57 11.18
C ASN A 93 -20.64 -5.63 10.95
N ASP A 94 -21.39 -5.50 9.85
CA ASP A 94 -22.43 -6.43 9.47
C ASP A 94 -21.85 -7.81 9.10
N ALA A 95 -20.74 -7.83 8.35
CA ALA A 95 -20.07 -9.08 7.96
C ALA A 95 -19.44 -9.82 9.15
N LEU A 96 -18.87 -9.09 10.12
CA LEU A 96 -18.39 -9.66 11.38
C LEU A 96 -19.52 -10.33 12.17
N GLN A 97 -20.67 -9.66 12.30
CA GLN A 97 -21.83 -10.20 13.01
C GLN A 97 -22.38 -11.46 12.35
N GLN A 98 -22.21 -11.58 11.04
CA GLN A 98 -22.64 -12.75 10.25
C GLN A 98 -21.62 -13.89 10.24
N GLY A 99 -20.48 -13.76 10.94
CA GLY A 99 -19.44 -14.79 10.97
C GLY A 99 -18.67 -14.94 9.65
N HIS A 100 -18.85 -14.00 8.72
CA HIS A 100 -18.05 -13.94 7.50
C HIS A 100 -16.67 -13.37 7.82
N GLY A 101 -15.62 -13.98 7.28
CA GLY A 101 -14.26 -13.46 7.35
C GLY A 101 -14.15 -12.16 6.55
N ALA A 102 -14.64 -11.06 7.12
CA ALA A 102 -14.52 -9.74 6.54
C ALA A 102 -13.03 -9.38 6.58
N TYR A 103 -12.38 -9.39 5.42
CA TYR A 103 -11.00 -8.92 5.29
C TYR A 103 -11.00 -7.40 5.49
N LEU A 104 -10.79 -6.99 6.74
CA LEU A 104 -10.85 -5.62 7.20
C LEU A 104 -9.81 -4.76 6.48
N LEU A 105 -10.29 -3.70 5.84
CA LEU A 105 -9.48 -2.56 5.43
C LEU A 105 -9.33 -1.62 6.65
N GLU A 106 -8.30 -1.83 7.48
CA GLU A 106 -8.03 -0.91 8.60
C GLU A 106 -7.39 0.37 8.05
N GLN A 107 -8.16 1.46 8.05
CA GLN A 107 -7.57 2.78 8.26
C GLN A 107 -7.26 2.86 9.77
N ASP A 108 -6.05 2.47 10.17
CA ASP A 108 -5.58 2.56 11.56
C ASP A 108 -5.94 3.95 12.14
N GLU A 109 -6.63 3.98 13.27
CA GLU A 109 -7.02 5.22 13.96
C GLU A 109 -5.81 6.11 14.26
N LYS A 110 -4.61 5.53 14.33
CA LYS A 110 -3.33 6.22 14.57
C LYS A 110 -2.55 6.55 13.30
N SER A 111 -2.94 5.96 12.16
CA SER A 111 -2.24 6.07 10.88
C SER A 111 -3.25 6.18 9.73
N GLN A 112 -4.02 7.27 9.71
CA GLN A 112 -5.09 7.52 8.74
C GLN A 112 -4.62 7.52 7.27
N ASP A 113 -3.31 7.62 7.06
CA ASP A 113 -2.67 7.69 5.75
C ASP A 113 -2.26 6.30 5.23
N ASN A 114 -2.65 5.19 5.87
CA ASN A 114 -2.28 3.84 5.44
C ASN A 114 -3.50 3.02 5.01
N PHE A 115 -3.36 2.38 3.86
CA PHE A 115 -4.26 1.39 3.31
C PHE A 115 -3.75 -0.02 3.61
N ILE A 116 -4.49 -0.78 4.40
CA ILE A 116 -4.08 -2.12 4.84
C ILE A 116 -5.06 -3.16 4.27
N ILE A 117 -4.55 -4.19 3.60
CA ILE A 117 -5.33 -5.31 3.07
C ILE A 117 -4.69 -6.63 3.49
N SER A 118 -5.51 -7.54 4.02
CA SER A 118 -5.09 -8.94 4.19
C SER A 118 -5.14 -9.67 2.85
N VAL A 119 -3.99 -10.11 2.36
CA VAL A 119 -3.86 -10.90 1.13
C VAL A 119 -4.07 -12.40 1.44
N GLY A 120 -3.94 -12.80 2.70
CA GLY A 120 -4.14 -14.18 3.14
C GLY A 120 -2.91 -15.05 2.90
N ALA A 121 -3.13 -16.37 2.84
CA ALA A 121 -2.05 -17.34 2.66
C ALA A 121 -1.32 -17.18 1.31
N LEU A 122 -0.01 -16.95 1.37
CA LEU A 122 0.95 -16.96 0.27
C LEU A 122 1.84 -18.22 0.41
N PRO A 123 1.71 -19.22 -0.48
CA PRO A 123 2.46 -20.46 -0.38
C PRO A 123 3.99 -20.27 -0.52
N ALA A 124 4.76 -21.25 -0.04
CA ALA A 124 6.22 -21.27 -0.17
C ALA A 124 6.66 -21.19 -1.64
N GLY A 125 7.63 -20.32 -1.94
CA GLY A 125 8.18 -20.14 -3.27
C GLY A 125 7.27 -19.41 -4.27
N LYS A 126 6.04 -19.05 -3.89
CA LYS A 126 5.05 -18.42 -4.78
C LYS A 126 5.13 -16.89 -4.78
N GLU A 127 4.57 -16.31 -5.84
CA GLU A 127 4.51 -14.86 -6.04
C GLU A 127 3.11 -14.31 -5.75
N CYS A 128 3.09 -13.10 -5.19
CA CYS A 128 1.92 -12.27 -5.03
C CYS A 128 2.07 -11.03 -5.93
N HIS A 129 1.18 -10.91 -6.92
CA HIS A 129 1.12 -9.78 -7.83
C HIS A 129 0.06 -8.81 -7.34
N ILE A 130 0.50 -7.61 -6.96
CA ILE A 130 -0.38 -6.56 -6.47
C ILE A 130 -0.48 -5.46 -7.52
N SER A 131 -1.69 -4.99 -7.79
CA SER A 131 -1.98 -3.84 -8.63
C SER A 131 -2.87 -2.89 -7.84
N ILE A 132 -2.41 -1.66 -7.65
CA ILE A 132 -3.15 -0.59 -6.97
C ILE A 132 -3.23 0.62 -7.90
N SER A 133 -4.43 1.20 -8.03
CA SER A 133 -4.65 2.39 -8.84
C SER A 133 -5.35 3.47 -8.03
N TYR A 134 -4.84 4.69 -8.11
CA TYR A 134 -5.34 5.84 -7.39
C TYR A 134 -5.24 7.10 -8.23
N VAL A 135 -6.12 8.06 -7.95
CA VAL A 135 -6.01 9.43 -8.45
C VAL A 135 -5.46 10.33 -7.34
N SER A 136 -4.69 11.34 -7.69
CA SER A 136 -4.19 12.35 -6.75
C SER A 136 -4.23 13.74 -7.39
N GLU A 137 -4.57 14.75 -6.59
CA GLU A 137 -4.25 16.14 -6.92
C GLU A 137 -2.72 16.34 -6.84
N LEU A 138 -2.19 17.24 -7.67
CA LEU A 138 -0.75 17.53 -7.75
C LEU A 138 -0.47 18.95 -7.25
N ASP A 139 0.43 19.03 -6.27
CA ASP A 139 0.88 20.32 -5.74
C ASP A 139 1.61 21.16 -6.78
N LEU A 140 1.31 22.46 -6.75
CA LEU A 140 2.05 23.49 -7.46
C LEU A 140 3.22 23.98 -6.60
N ILE A 141 4.43 23.90 -7.15
CA ILE A 141 5.65 24.37 -6.50
C ILE A 141 6.29 25.50 -7.30
N GLN A 142 7.21 26.23 -6.67
CA GLN A 142 7.93 27.36 -7.29
C GLN A 142 6.96 28.38 -7.90
N ASN A 143 6.08 28.93 -7.06
CA ASN A 143 5.08 29.96 -7.43
C ASN A 143 4.18 29.54 -8.62
N GLY A 144 3.83 28.26 -8.72
CA GLY A 144 2.93 27.76 -9.78
C GLY A 144 3.62 27.37 -11.09
N SER A 145 4.95 27.39 -11.15
CA SER A 145 5.70 27.06 -12.38
C SER A 145 5.95 25.57 -12.59
N ARG A 146 5.76 24.72 -11.56
CA ARG A 146 5.97 23.27 -11.64
C ARG A 146 4.93 22.51 -10.86
N ILE A 147 4.65 21.29 -11.31
CA ILE A 147 3.85 20.29 -10.59
C ILE A 147 4.78 19.28 -9.89
N ARG A 148 4.36 18.73 -8.75
CA ARG A 148 5.07 17.66 -8.05
C ARG A 148 4.18 16.42 -7.96
N LEU A 149 4.67 15.31 -8.53
CA LEU A 149 4.12 13.97 -8.28
C LEU A 149 5.02 13.28 -7.26
N VAL A 150 4.41 12.78 -6.19
CA VAL A 150 5.07 11.90 -5.22
C VAL A 150 4.47 10.51 -5.37
N VAL A 151 5.33 9.51 -5.52
CA VAL A 151 4.91 8.10 -5.59
C VAL A 151 5.48 7.41 -4.36
N PRO A 152 4.64 6.99 -3.41
CA PRO A 152 5.14 6.35 -2.21
C PRO A 152 5.76 4.98 -2.50
N THR A 153 7.05 4.82 -2.20
CA THR A 153 7.77 3.55 -2.39
C THR A 153 8.03 2.81 -1.07
N THR A 154 7.86 3.47 0.06
CA THR A 154 8.20 2.93 1.39
C THR A 154 7.31 3.57 2.44
N ILE A 155 6.96 2.80 3.47
CA ILE A 155 6.33 3.35 4.68
C ILE A 155 7.46 3.65 5.67
N ALA A 156 7.75 4.93 5.90
CA ALA A 156 8.80 5.36 6.82
C ALA A 156 8.31 5.35 8.28
N PRO A 157 9.19 5.08 9.27
CA PRO A 157 8.85 5.22 10.69
C PRO A 157 8.36 6.64 11.01
N ARG A 158 7.31 6.76 11.83
CA ARG A 158 6.74 8.05 12.25
C ARG A 158 7.13 8.36 13.69
N TYR A 159 7.32 9.62 14.04
CA TYR A 159 7.52 9.99 15.44
C TYR A 159 6.19 9.92 16.22
N ASN A 160 6.20 9.31 17.40
CA ASN A 160 5.06 9.24 18.31
C ASN A 160 5.26 10.18 19.51
N PRO A 161 4.65 11.37 19.51
CA PRO A 161 4.84 12.35 20.58
C PRO A 161 4.34 11.85 21.95
N ASN A 162 3.30 11.02 21.98
CA ASN A 162 2.73 10.48 23.23
C ASN A 162 3.64 9.45 23.91
N LYS A 163 4.60 8.88 23.17
CA LYS A 163 5.58 7.93 23.68
C LYS A 163 7.02 8.47 23.68
N GLY A 164 7.21 9.74 23.28
CA GLY A 164 8.54 10.35 23.13
C GLY A 164 9.51 9.54 22.25
N SER A 165 8.99 8.72 21.33
CA SER A 165 9.77 7.72 20.60
C SER A 165 9.26 7.57 19.17
N ILE A 166 10.09 7.03 18.29
CA ILE A 166 9.71 6.74 16.90
C ILE A 166 8.75 5.55 16.92
N SER A 167 7.47 5.78 16.60
CA SER A 167 6.56 4.71 16.18
C SER A 167 7.04 4.13 14.86
N LEU A 168 7.47 2.89 14.94
CA LEU A 168 7.79 2.11 13.78
C LEU A 168 6.56 2.00 12.86
N PRO A 169 6.70 2.12 11.53
CA PRO A 169 5.58 2.04 10.61
C PRO A 169 4.98 0.65 10.71
N ALA A 170 3.71 0.54 11.10
CA ALA A 170 3.08 -0.73 11.40
C ALA A 170 3.89 -1.64 12.37
N GLY A 171 4.77 -1.06 13.22
CA GLY A 171 5.55 -1.78 14.22
C GLY A 171 7.00 -2.18 13.88
N THR A 172 7.59 -1.82 12.73
CA THR A 172 8.92 -2.35 12.29
C THR A 172 10.17 -1.40 12.26
N PRO A 173 11.37 -1.83 12.71
CA PRO A 173 12.62 -1.08 12.51
C PRO A 173 13.06 -1.09 11.04
N SER A 174 13.31 0.09 10.45
CA SER A 174 13.77 0.21 9.06
C SER A 174 15.30 0.31 8.98
N LYS A 175 15.95 -0.62 8.27
CA LYS A 175 17.37 -0.53 7.87
C LYS A 175 17.45 -0.10 6.40
N TYR A 176 17.94 1.11 6.15
CA TYR A 176 18.15 1.59 4.78
C TYR A 176 19.32 0.82 4.14
N ILE A 177 19.08 0.27 2.95
CA ILE A 177 20.06 -0.47 2.16
C ILE A 177 20.34 0.34 0.89
N GLN A 178 21.60 0.49 0.51
CA GLN A 178 21.99 1.28 -0.68
C GLN A 178 21.71 0.56 -2.00
N THR A 179 21.46 -0.75 -1.97
CA THR A 179 21.14 -1.56 -3.15
C THR A 179 19.73 -2.13 -3.01
N ALA A 180 18.89 -1.88 -4.02
CA ALA A 180 17.57 -2.48 -4.10
C ALA A 180 17.69 -3.85 -4.77
N PRO A 181 17.24 -4.96 -4.15
CA PRO A 181 17.24 -6.29 -4.76
C PRO A 181 16.11 -6.47 -5.80
N TYR A 182 15.61 -5.38 -6.37
CA TYR A 182 14.46 -5.34 -7.27
C TYR A 182 14.62 -4.25 -8.32
N THR A 183 13.95 -4.43 -9.45
CA THR A 183 13.88 -3.44 -10.53
C THR A 183 12.67 -2.52 -10.34
N ILE A 184 12.85 -1.24 -10.66
CA ILE A 184 11.77 -0.25 -10.74
C ILE A 184 11.66 0.20 -12.19
N GLU A 185 10.50 -0.03 -12.81
CA GLU A 185 10.11 0.63 -14.06
C GLU A 185 9.20 1.80 -13.73
N PHE A 186 9.48 2.98 -14.30
CA PHE A 186 8.65 4.17 -14.14
C PHE A 186 8.31 4.74 -15.51
N ARG A 187 7.01 4.82 -15.80
CA ARG A 187 6.47 5.42 -17.02
C ARG A 187 5.52 6.54 -16.64
N CYS A 188 5.80 7.74 -17.12
CA CYS A 188 4.94 8.90 -16.93
C CYS A 188 4.58 9.53 -18.26
N ARG A 189 3.28 9.73 -18.48
CA ARG A 189 2.74 10.46 -19.62
C ARG A 189 2.12 11.75 -19.11
N VAL A 190 2.50 12.87 -19.70
CA VAL A 190 1.97 14.20 -19.33
C VAL A 190 1.15 14.75 -20.49
N GLU A 191 -0.11 15.06 -20.22
CA GLU A 191 -1.00 15.76 -21.16
C GLU A 191 -1.06 17.24 -20.82
N LYS A 192 -0.54 18.07 -21.74
CA LYS A 192 -0.63 19.52 -21.64
C LYS A 192 -1.94 19.98 -22.27
N THR A 193 -2.93 20.31 -21.46
CA THR A 193 -4.11 21.04 -21.94
C THR A 193 -3.70 22.49 -22.21
N ASN A 194 -3.75 22.93 -23.46
CA ASN A 194 -3.62 24.36 -23.78
C ASN A 194 -4.88 25.06 -23.28
N ILE A 195 -4.83 25.60 -22.06
CA ILE A 195 -5.86 26.51 -21.57
C ILE A 195 -5.62 27.84 -22.29
N SER A 196 -6.35 28.07 -23.38
CA SER A 196 -6.45 29.38 -24.02
C SER A 196 -7.00 30.35 -22.97
N ARG A 197 -6.22 31.38 -22.63
CA ARG A 197 -6.68 32.51 -21.79
C ARG A 197 -7.89 33.13 -22.50
N VAL A 198 -9.01 33.18 -21.79
CA VAL A 198 -10.20 33.99 -22.14
C VAL A 198 -10.01 35.38 -21.55
#